data_AF-A0A6M3XKU1-F1
#
_entry.id   AF-A0A6M3XKU1-F1
#
_cell.length_a   1.000
_cell.length_b   1.000
_cell.length_c   1.000
_cell.angle_alpha   90.00
_cell.angle_beta   90.00
_cell.angle_gamma   90.00
#
_symmetry.space_group_name_H-M   'P 1'
#
loop_
_entity.id
_entity.type
_entity.pdbx_description
1 polymer ?
#
loop_
_entity_poly.entity_id
_entity_poly.type
_entity_poly.pdbx_seq_one_letter_code
_entity_poly.pdbx_strand_id
1 'polypeptide(L)'
;MAEINSIKIAREKLDSGFIPTNHVMVESDLTVEGKKTKGGIIYGFDENVEFDDESTSHMADVAQTSGRVYKVPDKLYYNKEDPHNSMPHDCDMEVQVNDIVWFPPIEACSATALECDGKYFKLIPYRDLWVAKRSEEIILLNGYCLLSHIYKKNESPLAISKQGDIDTTKGIIRFVGNSNREYIKPEYIDFLNLNAGDVVLLNPGTPIVYLERKKYLATFLGDELFFVVQRRKIAMILSKGN
;
A
#
# COMPACT_ATOMS: atom_id res chain seq x y z
N MET A 1 -24.25 -2.33 -3.94
CA MET A 1 -23.17 -3.33 -4.05
C MET A 1 -22.34 -2.97 -5.25
N ALA A 2 -21.09 -2.56 -5.06
CA ALA A 2 -20.10 -2.88 -6.08
C ALA A 2 -20.01 -4.42 -6.08
N GLU A 3 -20.71 -5.09 -6.99
CA GLU A 3 -20.57 -6.53 -7.16
C GLU A 3 -19.09 -6.79 -7.43
N ILE A 4 -18.37 -7.25 -6.40
CA ILE A 4 -17.07 -7.84 -6.61
C ILE A 4 -17.38 -9.06 -7.46
N ASN A 5 -17.06 -8.96 -8.76
CA ASN A 5 -17.13 -10.06 -9.71
C ASN A 5 -16.23 -11.17 -9.18
N SER A 6 -16.82 -12.04 -8.37
CA SER A 6 -16.14 -13.16 -7.72
C SER A 6 -16.51 -14.42 -8.46
N ILE A 7 -15.49 -15.21 -8.78
CA ILE A 7 -15.68 -16.50 -9.45
C ILE A 7 -15.52 -17.58 -8.40
N LYS A 8 -16.58 -18.36 -8.18
CA LYS A 8 -16.52 -19.55 -7.33
C LYS A 8 -15.65 -20.62 -7.97
N ILE A 9 -14.68 -21.12 -7.24
CA ILE A 9 -13.72 -22.12 -7.72
C ILE A 9 -13.50 -23.20 -6.66
N ALA A 10 -13.26 -24.43 -7.11
CA ALA A 10 -12.90 -25.54 -6.23
C ALA A 10 -11.45 -25.41 -5.75
N ARG A 11 -11.17 -25.85 -4.51
CA ARG A 11 -9.83 -25.82 -3.89
C ARG A 11 -8.75 -26.42 -4.78
N GLU A 12 -9.00 -27.59 -5.36
CA GLU A 12 -8.04 -28.27 -6.25
C GLU A 12 -7.62 -27.40 -7.45
N LYS A 13 -8.56 -26.65 -8.05
CA LYS A 13 -8.27 -25.75 -9.17
C LYS A 13 -7.51 -24.50 -8.73
N LEU A 14 -7.82 -23.97 -7.54
CA LEU A 14 -7.10 -22.85 -6.96
C LEU A 14 -5.63 -23.22 -6.70
N ASP A 15 -5.40 -24.43 -6.17
CA ASP A 15 -4.07 -24.91 -5.78
C ASP A 15 -3.21 -25.26 -7.00
N SER A 16 -3.81 -25.92 -8.00
CA SER A 16 -3.13 -26.32 -9.24
C SER A 16 -2.98 -25.19 -10.27
N GLY A 17 -3.81 -24.15 -10.21
CA GLY A 17 -3.77 -23.03 -11.17
C GLY A 17 -2.46 -22.23 -11.10
N PHE A 18 -2.02 -21.61 -12.19
CA PHE A 18 -0.79 -20.81 -12.22
C PHE A 18 -1.11 -19.34 -12.49
N ILE A 19 -0.22 -18.43 -12.08
CA ILE A 19 -0.38 -16.99 -12.32
C ILE A 19 0.57 -16.59 -13.47
N PRO A 20 0.07 -16.40 -14.71
CA PRO A 20 0.91 -16.06 -15.86
C PRO A 20 1.37 -14.60 -15.92
N THR A 21 0.92 -13.76 -14.99
CA THR A 21 1.10 -12.32 -15.02
C THR A 21 1.80 -11.83 -13.76
N ASN A 22 2.13 -10.54 -13.72
CA ASN A 22 2.73 -9.87 -12.57
C ASN A 22 1.73 -9.62 -11.42
N HIS A 23 0.87 -10.59 -11.11
CA HIS A 23 -0.09 -10.52 -10.00
C HIS A 23 0.32 -11.49 -8.89
N VAL A 24 -0.02 -11.13 -7.67
CA VAL A 24 0.09 -11.98 -6.50
C VAL A 24 -1.33 -12.31 -6.04
N MET A 25 -1.57 -13.58 -5.73
CA MET A 25 -2.83 -14.00 -5.14
C MET A 25 -2.77 -13.82 -3.64
N VAL A 26 -3.69 -13.03 -3.11
CA VAL A 26 -3.77 -12.67 -1.69
C VAL A 26 -5.10 -13.17 -1.13
N GLU A 27 -5.02 -14.00 -0.09
CA GLU A 27 -6.15 -14.36 0.75
C GLU A 27 -6.52 -13.14 1.63
N SER A 28 -7.76 -12.68 1.50
CA SER A 28 -8.31 -11.55 2.25
C SER A 28 -9.68 -11.91 2.78
N ASP A 29 -10.00 -11.43 3.97
CA ASP A 29 -11.38 -11.37 4.42
C ASP A 29 -12.12 -10.35 3.55
N LEU A 30 -13.25 -10.75 2.95
CA LEU A 30 -13.98 -9.90 1.99
C LEU A 30 -14.88 -8.89 2.70
N THR A 31 -15.35 -9.22 3.89
CA THR A 31 -16.35 -8.42 4.59
C THR A 31 -15.69 -7.47 5.57
N VAL A 32 -15.88 -6.19 5.30
CA VAL A 32 -15.72 -5.12 6.28
C VAL A 32 -16.88 -5.14 7.28
N GLU A 33 -18.05 -5.67 6.86
CA GLU A 33 -19.21 -5.87 7.72
C GLU A 33 -18.86 -6.74 8.94
N GLY A 34 -19.14 -6.21 10.13
CA GLY A 34 -18.95 -6.94 11.39
C GLY A 34 -17.58 -6.75 12.03
N LYS A 35 -16.64 -6.03 11.40
CA LYS A 35 -15.33 -5.76 12.02
C LYS A 35 -15.48 -4.87 13.24
N LYS A 36 -14.76 -5.21 14.31
CA LYS A 36 -14.79 -4.48 15.58
C LYS A 36 -13.55 -3.62 15.75
N THR A 37 -13.72 -2.38 16.17
CA THR A 37 -12.60 -1.57 16.66
C THR A 37 -12.03 -2.18 17.95
N LYS A 38 -10.84 -1.75 18.39
CA LYS A 38 -10.27 -2.17 19.69
C LYS A 38 -11.21 -1.88 20.88
N GLY A 39 -12.11 -0.89 20.73
CA GLY A 39 -13.15 -0.56 21.71
C GLY A 39 -14.45 -1.36 21.57
N GLY A 40 -14.51 -2.36 20.66
CA GLY A 40 -15.68 -3.23 20.48
C GLY A 40 -16.77 -2.68 19.56
N ILE A 41 -16.57 -1.53 18.93
CA ILE A 41 -17.56 -0.92 18.01
C ILE A 41 -17.52 -1.68 16.68
N ILE A 42 -18.66 -2.23 16.26
CA ILE A 42 -18.82 -2.82 14.94
C ILE A 42 -18.86 -1.67 13.91
N TYR A 43 -17.98 -1.71 12.92
CA TYR A 43 -17.95 -0.75 11.83
C TYR A 43 -18.23 -1.46 10.50
N GLY A 44 -18.78 -0.69 9.55
CA GLY A 44 -19.14 -1.11 8.21
C GLY A 44 -19.37 0.12 7.34
N PHE A 45 -19.56 -0.07 6.03
CA PHE A 45 -19.91 1.00 5.10
C PHE A 45 -21.37 0.81 4.68
N ASP A 46 -22.21 1.80 4.93
CA ASP A 46 -23.57 1.80 4.39
C ASP A 46 -23.52 2.36 2.96
N GLU A 47 -23.69 1.48 1.98
CA GLU A 47 -23.67 1.83 0.56
C GLU A 47 -24.87 2.69 0.13
N ASN A 48 -25.89 2.85 0.98
CA ASN A 48 -27.10 3.62 0.67
C ASN A 48 -27.01 5.10 1.10
N VAL A 49 -25.90 5.51 1.70
CA VAL A 49 -25.70 6.89 2.15
C VAL A 49 -24.82 7.61 1.12
N GLU A 50 -25.40 8.60 0.43
CA GLU A 50 -24.62 9.58 -0.32
C GLU A 50 -23.90 10.51 0.66
N PHE A 51 -22.59 10.58 0.53
CA PHE A 51 -21.70 11.29 1.44
C PHE A 51 -21.11 12.51 0.74
N ASP A 52 -21.31 13.70 1.32
CA ASP A 52 -20.84 14.97 0.75
C ASP A 52 -19.31 15.13 0.88
N ASP A 53 -18.65 15.52 -0.21
CA ASP A 53 -17.28 15.13 -0.62
C ASP A 53 -16.10 15.53 0.31
N GLU A 54 -16.32 16.35 1.35
CA GLU A 54 -15.21 16.95 2.11
C GLU A 54 -15.17 16.62 3.61
N SER A 55 -16.20 15.99 4.19
CA SER A 55 -16.24 15.72 5.65
C SER A 55 -16.76 14.34 6.05
N THR A 56 -16.90 13.42 5.10
CA THR A 56 -17.68 12.19 5.26
C THR A 56 -16.85 10.92 5.11
N SER A 57 -17.35 9.83 5.70
CA SER A 57 -16.72 8.50 5.68
C SER A 57 -16.65 7.95 4.25
N HIS A 58 -15.46 7.64 3.75
CA HIS A 58 -15.29 7.06 2.41
C HIS A 58 -15.13 5.54 2.50
N MET A 59 -15.64 4.77 1.52
CA MET A 59 -15.43 3.30 1.45
C MET A 59 -13.96 2.87 1.59
N ALA A 60 -13.02 3.69 1.09
CA ALA A 60 -11.59 3.46 1.21
C ALA A 60 -11.10 3.46 2.68
N ASP A 61 -11.80 4.14 3.58
CA ASP A 61 -11.44 4.23 5.00
C ASP A 61 -11.65 2.92 5.75
N VAL A 62 -12.48 2.03 5.21
CA VAL A 62 -12.79 0.73 5.82
C VAL A 62 -12.41 -0.44 4.92
N ALA A 63 -11.88 -0.19 3.73
CA ALA A 63 -11.39 -1.22 2.83
C ALA A 63 -10.28 -2.06 3.49
N GLN A 64 -10.33 -3.38 3.30
CA GLN A 64 -9.28 -4.29 3.76
C GLN A 64 -8.06 -4.16 2.85
N THR A 65 -7.12 -3.31 3.23
CA THR A 65 -5.89 -2.98 2.49
C THR A 65 -4.71 -3.91 2.80
N SER A 66 -4.98 -5.05 3.45
CA SER A 66 -3.96 -6.07 3.72
C SER A 66 -4.52 -7.48 3.59
N GLY A 67 -3.64 -8.45 3.33
CA GLY A 67 -4.02 -9.86 3.27
C GLY A 67 -2.80 -10.77 3.24
N ARG A 68 -3.04 -12.07 3.35
CA ARG A 68 -1.98 -13.09 3.36
C ARG A 68 -1.72 -13.58 1.95
N VAL A 69 -0.46 -13.60 1.53
CA VAL A 69 -0.06 -14.12 0.23
C VAL A 69 -0.33 -15.61 0.17
N TYR A 70 -1.16 -16.01 -0.79
CA TYR A 70 -1.49 -17.40 -1.06
C TYR A 70 -0.60 -17.99 -2.15
N LYS A 71 -0.38 -17.22 -3.22
CA LYS A 71 0.40 -17.67 -4.38
C LYS A 71 1.09 -16.50 -5.06
N VAL A 72 2.31 -16.74 -5.52
CA VAL A 72 3.14 -15.78 -6.24
C VAL A 72 3.39 -16.30 -7.67
N PRO A 73 3.68 -15.41 -8.65
CA PRO A 73 4.11 -15.85 -9.97
C PRO A 73 5.54 -16.41 -9.90
N ASP A 74 5.96 -17.21 -10.87
CA ASP A 74 7.31 -17.81 -10.87
C ASP A 74 8.42 -16.76 -11.01
N LYS A 75 8.12 -15.67 -11.74
CA LYS A 75 8.99 -14.51 -11.94
C LYS A 75 8.17 -13.28 -12.30
N LEU A 76 8.74 -12.12 -12.03
CA LEU A 76 8.24 -10.86 -12.55
C LEU A 76 8.73 -10.68 -14.00
N TYR A 77 7.85 -10.24 -14.88
CA TYR A 77 8.16 -9.91 -16.26
C TYR A 77 8.38 -8.39 -16.40
N TYR A 78 9.59 -8.02 -16.78
CA TYR A 78 10.00 -6.66 -17.12
C TYR A 78 10.54 -6.60 -18.55
N ASN A 79 9.97 -5.73 -19.38
CA ASN A 79 10.39 -5.45 -20.74
C ASN A 79 10.02 -4.01 -21.12
N LYS A 80 11.03 -3.17 -21.41
CA LYS A 80 10.84 -1.78 -21.83
C LYS A 80 10.13 -1.62 -23.17
N GLU A 81 10.28 -2.58 -24.06
CA GLU A 81 9.71 -2.54 -25.40
C GLU A 81 8.22 -2.94 -25.40
N ASP A 82 7.75 -3.57 -24.32
CA ASP A 82 6.35 -3.93 -24.09
C ASP A 82 5.82 -3.34 -22.77
N PRO A 83 5.65 -2.01 -22.70
CA PRO A 83 5.29 -1.35 -21.45
C PRO A 83 3.87 -1.67 -20.97
N HIS A 84 3.02 -2.21 -21.82
CA HIS A 84 1.63 -2.53 -21.48
C HIS A 84 1.51 -3.85 -20.71
N ASN A 85 2.36 -4.83 -21.00
CA ASN A 85 2.36 -6.13 -20.32
C ASN A 85 3.50 -6.30 -19.31
N SER A 86 4.37 -5.30 -19.17
CA SER A 86 5.54 -5.31 -18.29
C SER A 86 5.28 -4.72 -16.91
N MET A 87 6.09 -5.14 -15.92
CA MET A 87 6.31 -4.34 -14.71
C MET A 87 6.82 -2.94 -15.08
N PRO A 88 6.42 -1.88 -14.36
CA PRO A 88 6.91 -0.52 -14.62
C PRO A 88 8.39 -0.32 -14.27
N HIS A 89 8.98 -1.25 -13.51
CA HIS A 89 10.35 -1.23 -13.04
C HIS A 89 10.91 -2.65 -12.92
N ASP A 90 12.23 -2.77 -13.08
CA ASP A 90 12.98 -4.02 -12.86
C ASP A 90 13.35 -4.14 -11.38
N CYS A 91 12.77 -5.13 -10.72
CA CYS A 91 13.01 -5.45 -9.31
C CYS A 91 12.94 -6.95 -9.07
N ASP A 92 13.50 -7.39 -7.96
CA ASP A 92 13.36 -8.78 -7.53
C ASP A 92 11.98 -9.01 -6.90
N MET A 93 11.51 -10.25 -6.99
CA MET A 93 10.33 -10.67 -6.26
C MET A 93 10.74 -11.01 -4.82
N GLU A 94 10.41 -10.11 -3.89
CA GLU A 94 10.77 -10.23 -2.47
C GLU A 94 9.67 -10.90 -1.63
N VAL A 95 8.43 -10.87 -2.15
CA VAL A 95 7.25 -11.46 -1.54
C VAL A 95 7.28 -12.99 -1.62
N GLN A 96 6.89 -13.64 -0.54
CA GLN A 96 6.76 -15.09 -0.43
C GLN A 96 5.35 -15.50 0.03
N VAL A 97 5.02 -16.76 -0.21
CA VAL A 97 3.79 -17.36 0.32
C VAL A 97 3.79 -17.25 1.84
N ASN A 98 2.62 -16.90 2.40
CA ASN A 98 2.35 -16.59 3.81
C ASN A 98 2.80 -15.21 4.31
N ASP A 99 3.47 -14.39 3.51
CA ASP A 99 3.72 -12.99 3.89
C ASP A 99 2.37 -12.26 4.04
N ILE A 100 2.27 -11.33 5.00
CA ILE A 100 1.15 -10.38 5.05
C ILE A 100 1.54 -9.16 4.21
N VAL A 101 0.74 -8.79 3.21
CA VAL A 101 1.04 -7.68 2.32
C VAL A 101 0.02 -6.56 2.49
N TRP A 102 0.46 -5.32 2.27
CA TRP A 102 -0.39 -4.13 2.21
C TRP A 102 -0.38 -3.52 0.80
N PHE A 103 -1.54 -3.05 0.37
CA PHE A 103 -1.82 -2.54 -0.98
C PHE A 103 -2.91 -1.46 -0.93
N PRO A 104 -3.08 -0.63 -1.97
CA PRO A 104 -4.01 0.49 -1.89
C PRO A 104 -5.48 0.07 -1.80
N PRO A 105 -6.35 0.94 -1.24
CA PRO A 105 -7.78 0.71 -1.19
C PRO A 105 -8.43 0.44 -2.55
N ILE A 106 -7.90 1.04 -3.63
CA ILE A 106 -8.42 0.80 -4.98
C ILE A 106 -8.30 -0.68 -5.35
N GLU A 107 -7.11 -1.27 -5.19
CA GLU A 107 -6.89 -2.69 -5.45
C GLU A 107 -7.68 -3.59 -4.49
N ALA A 108 -7.84 -3.16 -3.24
CA ALA A 108 -8.69 -3.87 -2.29
C ALA A 108 -10.15 -3.97 -2.78
N CYS A 109 -10.66 -2.95 -3.47
CA CYS A 109 -12.05 -2.88 -3.89
C CYS A 109 -12.30 -3.37 -5.33
N SER A 110 -11.33 -3.21 -6.25
CA SER A 110 -11.52 -3.48 -7.68
C SER A 110 -10.81 -4.73 -8.21
N ALA A 111 -9.96 -5.38 -7.40
CA ALA A 111 -9.24 -6.56 -7.87
C ALA A 111 -10.17 -7.73 -8.22
N THR A 112 -9.75 -8.53 -9.20
CA THR A 112 -10.42 -9.79 -9.52
C THR A 112 -10.36 -10.73 -8.31
N ALA A 113 -11.50 -11.23 -7.87
CA ALA A 113 -11.61 -12.09 -6.70
C ALA A 113 -12.07 -13.50 -7.09
N LEU A 114 -11.56 -14.51 -6.39
CA LEU A 114 -12.00 -15.89 -6.44
C LEU A 114 -12.57 -16.25 -5.07
N GLU A 115 -13.70 -16.95 -5.04
CA GLU A 115 -14.27 -17.50 -3.80
C GLU A 115 -14.00 -19.00 -3.75
N CYS A 116 -13.38 -19.46 -2.66
CA CYS A 116 -13.09 -20.88 -2.43
C CYS A 116 -13.25 -21.21 -0.94
N ASP A 117 -14.13 -22.14 -0.62
CA ASP A 117 -14.48 -22.58 0.75
C ASP A 117 -14.83 -21.41 1.69
N GLY A 118 -15.60 -20.43 1.20
CA GLY A 118 -16.02 -19.26 1.97
C GLY A 118 -14.90 -18.22 2.22
N LYS A 119 -13.73 -18.41 1.62
CA LYS A 119 -12.62 -17.44 1.63
C LYS A 119 -12.47 -16.78 0.28
N TYR A 120 -11.90 -15.58 0.29
CA TYR A 120 -11.69 -14.81 -0.93
C TYR A 120 -10.21 -14.61 -1.22
N PHE A 121 -9.88 -14.80 -2.49
CA PHE A 121 -8.52 -14.73 -3.02
C PHE A 121 -8.49 -13.67 -4.12
N LYS A 122 -7.78 -12.57 -3.88
CA LYS A 122 -7.70 -11.44 -4.79
C LYS A 122 -6.40 -11.50 -5.58
N LEU A 123 -6.47 -11.22 -6.88
CA LEU A 123 -5.29 -11.04 -7.73
C LEU A 123 -4.89 -9.56 -7.70
N ILE A 124 -3.84 -9.26 -6.94
CA ILE A 124 -3.31 -7.90 -6.77
C ILE A 124 -2.06 -7.73 -7.64
N PRO A 125 -1.95 -6.68 -8.47
CA PRO A 125 -0.73 -6.42 -9.23
C PRO A 125 0.48 -6.25 -8.28
N TYR A 126 1.60 -6.90 -8.57
CA TYR A 126 2.79 -6.85 -7.72
C TYR A 126 3.31 -5.42 -7.53
N ARG A 127 3.23 -4.60 -8.59
CA ARG A 127 3.64 -3.18 -8.57
C ARG A 127 2.89 -2.33 -7.53
N ASP A 128 1.68 -2.76 -7.17
CA ASP A 128 0.78 -2.06 -6.26
C ASP A 128 0.87 -2.61 -4.82
N LEU A 129 1.67 -3.66 -4.60
CA LEU A 129 2.06 -4.08 -3.26
C LEU A 129 3.13 -3.12 -2.72
N TRP A 130 2.89 -2.57 -1.53
CA TRP A 130 3.78 -1.58 -0.93
C TRP A 130 4.79 -2.19 0.03
N VAL A 131 4.31 -3.07 0.89
CA VAL A 131 5.09 -3.68 1.96
C VAL A 131 4.58 -5.08 2.25
N ALA A 132 5.51 -5.99 2.54
CA ALA A 132 5.25 -7.29 3.10
C ALA A 132 5.76 -7.35 4.54
N LYS A 133 5.07 -8.11 5.39
CA LYS A 133 5.51 -8.47 6.73
C LYS A 133 5.63 -9.99 6.80
N ARG A 134 6.86 -10.47 7.04
CA ARG A 134 7.18 -11.89 7.22
C ARG A 134 7.56 -12.09 8.68
N SER A 135 6.64 -12.69 9.45
CA SER A 135 6.77 -12.72 10.91
C SER A 135 6.94 -11.30 11.47
N GLU A 136 8.13 -10.89 11.95
CA GLU A 136 8.40 -9.52 12.40
C GLU A 136 9.26 -8.70 11.42
N GLU A 137 9.72 -9.32 10.33
CA GLU A 137 10.50 -8.64 9.30
C GLU A 137 9.58 -7.79 8.42
N ILE A 138 9.96 -6.53 8.22
CA ILE A 138 9.26 -5.58 7.35
C ILE A 138 10.06 -5.45 6.04
N ILE A 139 9.44 -5.81 4.93
CA ILE A 139 10.05 -5.91 3.61
C ILE A 139 9.36 -4.91 2.68
N LEU A 140 10.06 -3.86 2.28
CA LEU A 140 9.51 -2.80 1.44
C LEU A 140 9.74 -3.16 -0.03
N LEU A 141 8.65 -3.20 -0.79
CA LEU A 141 8.63 -3.73 -2.15
C LEU A 141 8.81 -2.61 -3.16
N ASN A 142 9.19 -2.93 -4.41
CA ASN A 142 9.06 -2.02 -5.56
C ASN A 142 9.76 -0.64 -5.39
N GLY A 143 10.81 -0.56 -4.56
CA GLY A 143 11.44 0.71 -4.20
C GLY A 143 10.52 1.67 -3.44
N TYR A 144 9.59 1.15 -2.65
CA TYR A 144 8.82 1.94 -1.69
C TYR A 144 9.63 2.23 -0.42
N CYS A 145 9.23 3.29 0.26
CA CYS A 145 9.64 3.67 1.61
C CYS A 145 8.39 4.05 2.40
N LEU A 146 8.46 3.86 3.71
CA LEU A 146 7.45 4.33 4.65
C LEU A 146 8.00 5.54 5.40
N LEU A 147 7.23 6.62 5.41
CA LEU A 147 7.59 7.86 6.10
C LEU A 147 6.64 8.10 7.28
N SER A 148 7.18 8.44 8.44
CA SER A 148 6.42 9.08 9.51
C SER A 148 6.12 10.53 9.17
N HIS A 149 4.99 11.02 9.68
CA HIS A 149 4.56 12.40 9.50
C HIS A 149 5.49 13.40 10.19
N ILE A 150 5.67 14.54 9.55
CA ILE A 150 6.21 15.75 10.18
C ILE A 150 5.07 16.75 10.27
N TYR A 151 4.90 17.37 11.43
CA TYR A 151 3.88 18.38 11.62
C TYR A 151 4.44 19.76 11.30
N LYS A 152 3.62 20.62 10.68
CA LYS A 152 3.99 22.00 10.40
C LYS A 152 4.29 22.72 11.71
N LYS A 153 5.43 23.40 11.77
CA LYS A 153 5.73 24.33 12.87
C LYS A 153 5.00 25.64 12.57
N ASN A 154 4.43 26.27 13.59
CA ASN A 154 3.87 27.61 13.43
C ASN A 154 5.03 28.56 13.11
N GLU A 155 5.08 29.06 11.87
CA GLU A 155 6.15 29.95 11.41
C GLU A 155 6.01 31.38 11.97
N SER A 156 4.84 31.72 12.52
CA SER A 156 4.58 33.01 13.15
C SER A 156 3.54 32.88 14.28
N PRO A 157 3.63 33.69 15.35
CA PRO A 157 2.57 33.82 16.36
C PRO A 157 1.23 34.32 15.78
N LEU A 158 1.27 34.95 14.60
CA LEU A 158 0.09 35.45 13.87
C LEU A 158 -0.39 34.47 12.80
N ALA A 159 0.38 33.42 12.51
CA ALA A 159 -0.04 32.40 11.56
C ALA A 159 -1.07 31.48 12.23
N ILE A 160 -2.31 31.53 11.73
CA ILE A 160 -3.35 30.56 12.04
C ILE A 160 -3.09 29.29 11.21
N SER A 161 -1.89 28.71 11.27
CA SER A 161 -1.77 27.29 10.96
C SER A 161 -2.45 26.56 12.10
N LYS A 162 -3.41 25.68 11.81
CA LYS A 162 -3.98 24.83 12.85
C LYS A 162 -2.83 24.02 13.41
N GLN A 163 -2.53 24.24 14.69
CA GLN A 163 -1.50 23.49 15.38
C GLN A 163 -1.79 21.99 15.19
N GLY A 164 -0.85 21.25 14.60
CA GLY A 164 -1.02 19.82 14.32
C GLY A 164 -1.35 19.45 12.87
N ASP A 165 -1.34 20.39 11.92
CA ASP A 165 -1.43 20.04 10.49
C ASP A 165 -0.18 19.26 10.04
N ILE A 166 -0.40 18.15 9.32
CA ILE A 166 0.68 17.35 8.75
C ILE A 166 1.30 18.11 7.56
N ASP A 167 2.61 18.18 7.53
CA ASP A 167 3.36 18.65 6.38
C ASP A 167 3.47 17.51 5.37
N THR A 168 2.74 17.62 4.27
CA THR A 168 2.71 16.64 3.18
C THR A 168 3.92 16.73 2.26
N THR A 169 4.77 17.75 2.39
CA THR A 169 5.94 17.92 1.52
C THR A 169 7.17 17.17 2.01
N LYS A 170 7.15 16.71 3.27
CA LYS A 170 8.30 16.08 3.93
C LYS A 170 7.90 14.95 4.87
N GLY A 171 8.84 14.07 5.18
CA GLY A 171 8.63 12.96 6.10
C GLY A 171 9.93 12.43 6.67
N ILE A 172 9.83 11.62 7.73
CA ILE A 172 10.98 10.92 8.32
C ILE A 172 10.93 9.48 7.83
N ILE A 173 11.99 9.00 7.19
CA ILE A 173 12.03 7.62 6.74
C ILE A 173 12.05 6.67 7.94
N ARG A 174 11.14 5.70 7.95
CA ARG A 174 11.09 4.63 8.97
C ARG A 174 11.57 3.31 8.42
N PHE A 175 11.18 3.03 7.17
CA PHE A 175 11.56 1.82 6.47
C PHE A 175 11.91 2.14 5.02
N VAL A 176 12.94 1.47 4.51
CA VAL A 176 13.52 1.69 3.18
C VAL A 176 13.54 0.37 2.44
N GLY A 177 12.89 0.30 1.28
CA GLY A 177 13.03 -0.82 0.35
C GLY A 177 14.25 -0.73 -0.53
N ASN A 178 14.58 -1.83 -1.20
CA ASN A 178 15.67 -1.87 -2.17
C ASN A 178 15.40 -0.91 -3.34
N SER A 179 16.46 -0.34 -3.92
CA SER A 179 16.32 0.46 -5.14
C SER A 179 15.95 -0.44 -6.32
N ASN A 180 15.04 0.01 -7.16
CA ASN A 180 14.78 -0.65 -8.44
C ASN A 180 16.01 -0.53 -9.35
N ARG A 181 16.29 -1.58 -10.12
CA ARG A 181 17.42 -1.59 -11.06
C ARG A 181 17.17 -0.65 -12.22
N GLU A 182 15.93 -0.61 -12.69
CA GLU A 182 15.57 0.14 -13.89
C GLU A 182 14.07 0.49 -13.92
N TYR A 183 13.71 1.49 -14.72
CA TYR A 183 12.33 1.89 -14.98
C TYR A 183 12.03 1.84 -16.47
N ILE A 184 10.78 1.54 -16.84
CA ILE A 184 10.32 1.72 -18.23
C ILE A 184 10.56 3.15 -18.69
N LYS A 185 10.22 4.12 -17.82
CA LYS A 185 10.44 5.53 -18.07
C LYS A 185 11.88 5.90 -17.70
N PRO A 186 12.74 6.26 -18.67
CA PRO A 186 14.16 6.49 -18.43
C PRO A 186 14.44 7.69 -17.52
N GLU A 187 13.50 8.64 -17.42
CA GLU A 187 13.61 9.80 -16.52
C GLU A 187 13.39 9.45 -15.05
N TYR A 188 12.93 8.24 -14.72
CA TYR A 188 12.75 7.80 -13.35
C TYR A 188 14.01 7.13 -12.84
N ILE A 189 14.51 7.65 -11.73
CA ILE A 189 15.69 7.14 -11.03
C ILE A 189 15.38 7.15 -9.54
N ASP A 190 15.71 6.06 -8.85
CA ASP A 190 15.56 5.99 -7.41
C ASP A 190 16.63 6.82 -6.71
N PHE A 191 16.22 7.57 -5.68
CA PHE A 191 17.17 8.25 -4.81
C PHE A 191 18.00 7.20 -4.05
N LEU A 192 19.32 7.23 -4.22
CA LEU A 192 20.26 6.28 -3.59
C LEU A 192 20.66 6.76 -2.19
N ASN A 193 21.15 5.85 -1.34
CA ASN A 193 21.70 6.16 0.00
C ASN A 193 20.68 6.76 1.00
N LEU A 194 19.44 6.29 0.94
CA LEU A 194 18.41 6.56 1.94
C LEU A 194 18.55 5.61 3.12
N ASN A 195 18.44 6.14 4.33
CA ASN A 195 18.47 5.36 5.57
C ASN A 195 17.22 5.66 6.41
N ALA A 196 16.85 4.72 7.29
CA ALA A 196 15.90 5.00 8.35
C ALA A 196 16.42 6.15 9.23
N GLY A 197 15.51 7.03 9.65
CA GLY A 197 15.80 8.26 10.39
C GLY A 197 16.05 9.50 9.52
N ASP A 198 16.33 9.33 8.22
CA ASP A 198 16.53 10.47 7.32
C ASP A 198 15.26 11.31 7.19
N VAL A 199 15.40 12.63 7.30
CA VAL A 199 14.33 13.60 6.99
C VAL A 199 14.41 13.93 5.52
N VAL A 200 13.35 13.67 4.76
CA VAL A 200 13.32 13.84 3.31
C VAL A 200 12.28 14.85 2.86
N LEU A 201 12.60 15.55 1.77
CA LEU A 201 11.68 16.38 1.00
C LEU A 201 11.17 15.58 -0.21
N LEU A 202 9.88 15.67 -0.48
CA LEU A 202 9.24 15.03 -1.63
C LEU A 202 9.27 15.94 -2.86
N ASN A 203 9.27 15.34 -4.05
CA ASN A 203 9.14 16.06 -5.30
C ASN A 203 7.80 16.84 -5.35
N PRO A 204 7.76 18.06 -5.93
CA PRO A 204 6.53 18.80 -6.09
C PRO A 204 5.43 17.98 -6.77
N GLY A 205 4.20 18.05 -6.24
CA GLY A 205 3.06 17.31 -6.76
C GLY A 205 3.10 15.79 -6.50
N THR A 206 3.97 15.31 -5.61
CA THR A 206 3.93 13.91 -5.17
C THR A 206 2.60 13.63 -4.47
N PRO A 207 1.77 12.69 -4.96
CA PRO A 207 0.52 12.36 -4.31
C PRO A 207 0.81 11.68 -2.96
N ILE A 208 0.05 12.08 -1.94
CA ILE A 208 0.18 11.50 -0.61
C ILE A 208 -0.74 10.31 -0.51
N VAL A 209 -0.12 9.17 -0.22
CA VAL A 209 -0.82 7.91 -0.03
C VAL A 209 -0.48 7.39 1.35
N TYR A 210 -1.51 7.06 2.11
CA TYR A 210 -1.35 6.44 3.42
C TYR A 210 -1.32 4.92 3.28
N LEU A 211 -0.45 4.26 4.04
CA LEU A 211 -0.42 2.80 4.15
C LEU A 211 -1.76 2.28 4.68
N GLU A 212 -2.26 2.94 5.72
CA GLU A 212 -3.57 2.72 6.33
C GLU A 212 -4.19 4.10 6.59
N ARG A 213 -5.48 4.28 6.29
CA ARG A 213 -6.09 5.62 6.27
C ARG A 213 -6.56 6.12 7.64
N LYS A 214 -6.82 5.22 8.58
CA LYS A 214 -7.40 5.54 9.90
C LYS A 214 -6.60 4.89 11.02
N LYS A 215 -6.08 5.73 11.92
CA LYS A 215 -5.25 5.32 13.06
C LYS A 215 -5.93 4.26 13.96
N TYR A 216 -7.24 4.35 14.15
CA TYR A 216 -7.99 3.42 15.00
C TYR A 216 -8.30 2.07 14.32
N LEU A 217 -8.07 1.96 13.00
CA LEU A 217 -8.19 0.72 12.23
C LEU A 217 -6.82 0.17 11.79
N ALA A 218 -5.74 0.90 12.08
CA ALA A 218 -4.41 0.50 11.68
C ALA A 218 -4.01 -0.84 12.33
N THR A 219 -3.32 -1.66 11.54
CA THR A 219 -2.93 -3.03 11.88
C THR A 219 -1.45 -3.27 11.63
N PHE A 220 -0.78 -2.45 10.82
CA PHE A 220 0.61 -2.68 10.43
C PHE A 220 1.58 -2.62 11.62
N LEU A 221 1.58 -1.50 12.34
CA LEU A 221 2.39 -1.27 13.54
C LEU A 221 1.55 -0.62 14.65
N GLY A 222 0.37 -1.19 14.91
CA GLY A 222 -0.52 -0.71 15.96
C GLY A 222 -1.30 0.53 15.55
N ASP A 223 -0.96 1.70 16.08
CA ASP A 223 -1.67 2.96 15.85
C ASP A 223 -0.83 4.00 15.09
N GLU A 224 0.31 3.59 14.53
CA GLU A 224 1.13 4.44 13.67
C GLU A 224 0.58 4.47 12.24
N LEU A 225 0.56 5.66 11.65
CA LEU A 225 0.24 5.87 10.24
C LEU A 225 1.50 6.28 9.49
N PHE A 226 1.61 5.81 8.25
CA PHE A 226 2.76 6.06 7.39
C PHE A 226 2.31 6.58 6.03
N PHE A 227 3.10 7.49 5.47
CA PHE A 227 3.06 7.76 4.04
C PHE A 227 3.84 6.69 3.29
N VAL A 228 3.26 6.23 2.18
CA VAL A 228 3.89 5.32 1.23
C VAL A 228 4.43 6.13 0.07
N VAL A 229 5.74 6.06 -0.15
CA VAL A 229 6.42 6.87 -1.18
C VAL A 229 7.43 6.01 -1.92
N GLN A 230 7.44 6.05 -3.26
CA GLN A 230 8.54 5.44 -4.03
C GLN A 230 9.80 6.29 -3.93
N ARG A 231 10.98 5.67 -3.86
CA ARG A 231 12.27 6.36 -3.73
C ARG A 231 12.50 7.43 -4.80
N ARG A 232 12.09 7.20 -6.05
CA ARG A 232 12.09 8.20 -7.14
C ARG A 232 11.26 9.47 -6.90
N LYS A 233 10.40 9.49 -5.88
CA LYS A 233 9.59 10.66 -5.49
C LYS A 233 10.26 11.50 -4.40
N ILE A 234 11.40 11.09 -3.89
CA ILE A 234 12.19 11.87 -2.93
C ILE A 234 13.10 12.83 -3.71
N ALA A 235 13.04 14.11 -3.36
CA ALA A 235 13.83 15.16 -3.99
C ALA A 235 15.21 15.32 -3.32
N MET A 236 15.24 15.34 -1.98
CA MET A 236 16.48 15.52 -1.21
C MET A 236 16.35 15.05 0.24
N ILE A 237 17.49 14.81 0.87
CA ILE A 237 17.62 14.59 2.31
C ILE A 237 17.89 15.94 2.98
N LEU A 238 17.00 16.36 3.88
CA LEU A 238 17.09 17.61 4.64
C LEU A 238 17.95 17.45 5.91
N SER A 239 17.94 16.26 6.49
CA SER A 239 18.76 15.89 7.64
C SER A 239 18.98 14.38 7.64
N LYS A 240 20.20 13.94 7.97
CA LYS A 240 20.49 12.52 8.15
C LYS A 240 19.96 12.02 9.49
N GLY A 241 19.46 10.78 9.49
CA GLY A 241 19.20 10.04 10.73
C GLY A 241 20.52 9.74 11.43
N ASN A 242 20.55 9.94 12.75
CA ASN A 242 21.67 9.50 13.60
C ASN A 242 21.63 7.99 13.81
#